data_AF-A0A455XDP2-F1
#
_entry.id   AF-A0A455XDP2-F1
#
_cell.length_a   1.000
_cell.length_b   1.000
_cell.length_c   1.000
_cell.angle_alpha   90.00
_cell.angle_beta   90.00
_cell.angle_gamma   90.00
#
_symmetry.space_group_name_H-M   'P 1'
#
loop_
_entity.id
_entity.type
_entity.pdbx_description
1 polymer ?
#
loop_
_entity_poly.entity_id
_entity_poly.type
_entity_poly.pdbx_seq_one_letter_code
_entity_poly.pdbx_strand_id
1 'polypeptide(L)'
;MDAQSVKNTDTAGQKGYDAGKKISGIKRHIAVDTQGLPHAVAVTTAEVTNRKGALQAMARCKPGLAQVQRVLAEWWLCRPTICVGSR
;
A
#
# COMPACT_ATOMS: atom_id res chain seq x y z
N MET A 1 -1.76 1.66 6.96
CA MET A 1 -1.58 1.27 5.55
C MET A 1 -2.14 2.37 4.69
N ASP A 2 -1.26 2.99 3.93
CA ASP A 2 -1.62 4.00 2.95
C ASP A 2 -1.04 3.63 1.59
N ALA A 3 -1.70 4.08 0.52
CA ALA A 3 -1.21 3.92 -0.84
C ALA A 3 -1.12 5.27 -1.58
N GLN A 4 0.07 5.54 -2.09
CA GLN A 4 0.35 6.78 -2.82
C GLN A 4 0.81 6.50 -4.24
N SER A 5 0.13 7.11 -5.21
CA SER A 5 0.54 7.11 -6.61
C SER A 5 1.50 8.26 -6.83
N VAL A 6 2.62 7.99 -7.47
CA VAL A 6 3.69 8.96 -7.71
C VAL A 6 4.08 8.88 -9.18
N LYS A 7 4.23 10.05 -9.81
CA LYS A 7 4.70 10.13 -11.19
C LYS A 7 6.14 9.61 -11.26
N ASN A 8 6.44 8.81 -12.28
CA ASN A 8 7.79 8.32 -12.55
C ASN A 8 8.36 9.01 -13.80
N THR A 9 9.62 8.73 -14.15
CA THR A 9 10.24 9.17 -15.41
C THR A 9 9.47 8.63 -16.61
N ASP A 10 9.41 9.44 -17.68
CA ASP A 10 8.65 9.06 -18.88
C ASP A 10 9.21 7.80 -19.56
N THR A 11 10.52 7.59 -19.45
CA THR A 11 11.26 6.44 -19.97
C THR A 11 11.14 5.17 -19.12
N ALA A 12 10.44 5.22 -17.98
CA ALA A 12 10.28 4.05 -17.13
C ALA A 12 9.44 2.96 -17.82
N GLY A 13 10.03 1.77 -17.97
CA GLY A 13 9.35 0.60 -18.57
C GLY A 13 8.28 -0.03 -17.69
N GLN A 14 8.30 0.22 -16.38
CA GLN A 14 7.31 -0.28 -15.42
C GLN A 14 6.53 0.92 -14.85
N LYS A 15 5.42 1.24 -15.51
CA LYS A 15 4.46 2.26 -15.07
C LYS A 15 3.07 1.86 -15.49
N GLY A 16 2.08 2.41 -14.81
CA GLY A 16 0.72 2.45 -15.35
C GLY A 16 -0.01 3.68 -14.88
N TYR A 17 -1.34 3.66 -14.92
CA TYR A 17 -2.14 4.89 -14.77
C TYR A 17 -3.17 4.77 -13.67
N ASP A 18 -3.10 5.68 -12.71
CA ASP A 18 -4.13 5.87 -11.69
C ASP A 18 -5.12 6.93 -12.18
N ALA A 19 -6.29 6.49 -12.64
CA ALA A 19 -7.33 7.38 -13.14
C ALA A 19 -7.93 8.29 -12.05
N GLY A 20 -7.97 7.82 -10.79
CA GLY A 20 -8.50 8.61 -9.68
C GLY A 20 -7.60 9.79 -9.32
N LYS A 21 -6.28 9.63 -9.49
CA LYS A 21 -5.28 10.67 -9.23
C LYS A 21 -4.77 11.36 -10.50
N LYS A 22 -5.11 10.84 -11.68
CA LYS A 22 -4.59 11.25 -13.01
C LYS A 22 -3.06 11.21 -13.08
N ILE A 23 -2.47 10.17 -12.49
CA ILE A 23 -1.01 10.00 -12.41
C ILE A 23 -0.60 8.78 -13.23
N SER A 24 0.31 8.99 -14.19
CA SER A 24 1.06 7.91 -14.81
C SER A 24 2.36 7.67 -14.03
N GLY A 25 2.57 6.46 -13.52
CA GLY A 25 3.74 6.12 -12.74
C GLY A 25 3.59 4.84 -11.95
N ILE A 26 4.08 4.88 -10.71
CA ILE A 26 4.06 3.77 -9.76
C ILE A 26 3.17 4.11 -8.56
N LYS A 27 2.80 3.09 -7.78
CA LYS A 27 2.07 3.24 -6.53
C LYS A 27 2.80 2.49 -5.42
N ARG A 28 3.04 3.19 -4.31
CA ARG A 28 3.70 2.64 -3.11
C ARG A 28 2.64 2.35 -2.06
N HIS A 29 2.66 1.15 -1.50
CA HIS A 29 1.78 0.67 -0.42
C HIS A 29 2.66 0.50 0.81
N ILE A 30 2.41 1.29 1.86
CA ILE A 30 3.30 1.36 3.02
C ILE A 30 2.49 1.16 4.31
N ALA A 31 2.94 0.21 5.14
CA ALA A 31 2.57 0.10 6.54
C ALA A 31 3.65 0.73 7.40
N VAL A 32 3.23 1.60 8.29
CA VAL A 32 4.06 2.15 9.36
C VAL A 32 3.46 1.72 10.70
N ASP A 33 4.31 1.56 11.71
CA ASP A 33 3.87 1.40 13.09
C ASP A 33 3.50 2.77 13.72
N THR A 34 3.19 2.76 15.01
CA THR A 34 2.85 3.97 15.78
C THR A 34 4.04 4.89 16.02
N GLN A 35 5.28 4.41 15.84
CA GLN A 35 6.50 5.20 15.91
C GLN A 35 6.92 5.76 14.54
N GLY A 36 6.15 5.47 13.48
CA GLY A 36 6.43 5.90 12.11
C GLY A 36 7.42 5.01 11.36
N LEU A 37 7.80 3.84 11.90
CA LEU A 37 8.74 2.92 11.27
C LEU A 37 8.04 2.03 10.23
N PRO A 38 8.57 1.92 9.00
CA PRO A 38 7.97 1.10 7.96
C PRO A 38 8.14 -0.40 8.25
N HIS A 39 7.03 -1.13 8.27
CA HIS A 39 6.99 -2.57 8.55
C HIS A 39 6.59 -3.42 7.33
N ALA A 40 5.93 -2.82 6.35
CA ALA A 40 5.69 -3.47 5.06
C ALA A 40 5.67 -2.45 3.93
N VAL A 41 6.36 -2.77 2.83
CA VAL A 41 6.44 -1.91 1.66
C VAL A 41 6.24 -2.76 0.40
N ALA A 42 5.34 -2.33 -0.47
CA ALA A 42 5.26 -2.83 -1.84
C ALA A 42 5.19 -1.67 -2.82
N VAL A 43 5.90 -1.80 -3.93
CA VAL A 43 5.81 -0.89 -5.07
C VAL A 43 5.20 -1.66 -6.23
N THR A 44 4.19 -1.06 -6.85
CA THR A 44 3.47 -1.60 -8.00
C THR A 44 3.34 -0.53 -9.08
N THR A 45 2.88 -0.89 -10.26
CA THR A 45 2.39 0.07 -11.25
C THR A 45 1.13 0.78 -10.73
N ALA A 46 0.85 2.00 -11.20
CA ALA A 46 -0.12 2.90 -10.57
C ALA A 46 -1.60 2.47 -10.68
N GLU A 47 -1.95 1.67 -11.67
CA GLU A 47 -3.26 1.08 -11.90
C GLU A 47 -3.62 -0.02 -10.89
N VAL A 48 -2.63 -0.58 -10.20
CA VAL A 48 -2.89 -1.60 -9.17
C VAL A 48 -3.71 -0.99 -8.04
N THR A 49 -4.79 -1.69 -7.67
CA THR A 49 -5.68 -1.26 -6.61
C THR A 49 -4.99 -1.33 -5.25
N ASN A 50 -5.32 -0.40 -4.36
CA ASN A 50 -4.70 -0.31 -3.04
C ASN A 50 -4.85 -1.64 -2.27
N ARG A 51 -6.01 -2.31 -2.40
CA ARG A 51 -6.26 -3.64 -1.82
C ARG A 51 -5.26 -4.69 -2.31
N LYS A 52 -5.05 -4.80 -3.63
CA LYS A 52 -4.11 -5.79 -4.20
C LYS A 52 -2.68 -5.50 -3.76
N GLY A 53 -2.26 -4.24 -3.83
CA GLY A 53 -0.91 -3.85 -3.43
C GLY A 53 -0.63 -4.04 -1.94
N ALA A 54 -1.63 -3.81 -1.08
CA ALA A 54 -1.50 -4.05 0.36
C ALA A 54 -1.42 -5.54 0.71
N LEU A 55 -2.22 -6.40 0.06
CA LEU A 55 -2.08 -7.86 0.22
C LEU A 55 -0.70 -8.33 -0.20
N GLN A 56 -0.16 -7.78 -1.30
CA GLN A 56 1.21 -8.06 -1.74
C GLN A 56 2.26 -7.60 -0.71
N ALA A 57 2.10 -6.43 -0.09
CA ALA A 57 2.97 -5.95 0.97
C ALA A 57 2.92 -6.85 2.22
N MET A 58 1.72 -7.20 2.67
CA MET A 58 1.51 -8.08 3.83
C MET A 58 2.06 -9.48 3.60
N ALA A 59 1.87 -10.05 2.40
CA ALA A 59 2.38 -11.37 2.07
C ALA A 59 3.92 -11.42 2.08
N ARG A 60 4.58 -10.39 1.53
CA ARG A 60 6.04 -10.27 1.50
C ARG A 60 6.65 -10.07 2.89
N CYS A 61 5.97 -9.33 3.75
CA CYS A 61 6.48 -8.97 5.07
C CYS A 61 5.90 -9.82 6.21
N LYS A 62 5.14 -10.88 5.88
CA LYS A 62 4.45 -11.75 6.86
C LYS A 62 5.35 -12.19 8.03
N PRO A 63 6.63 -12.60 7.84
CA PRO A 63 7.48 -12.99 8.96
C PRO A 63 7.74 -11.86 9.96
N GLY A 64 7.91 -10.62 9.48
CA GLY A 64 8.15 -9.43 10.31
C GLY A 64 6.89 -8.83 10.93
N LEU A 65 5.71 -9.32 10.54
CA LEU A 65 4.41 -8.82 11.01
C LEU A 65 3.77 -9.73 12.08
N ALA A 66 4.52 -10.70 12.63
CA ALA A 66 3.99 -11.68 13.57
C ALA A 66 3.37 -11.06 14.84
N GLN A 67 3.86 -9.90 15.26
CA GLN A 67 3.35 -9.17 16.44
C GLN A 67 2.30 -8.11 16.08
N VAL A 68 2.03 -7.90 14.79
CA VAL A 68 1.04 -6.92 14.34
C VAL A 68 -0.36 -7.50 14.53
N GLN A 69 -1.04 -7.00 15.56
CA GLN A 69 -2.39 -7.46 15.89
C GLN A 69 -3.45 -6.86 14.96
N ARG A 70 -3.23 -5.61 14.55
CA ARG A 70 -4.24 -4.81 13.89
C ARG A 70 -3.55 -3.83 12.91
N VAL A 71 -4.05 -3.71 11.67
CA VAL A 71 -3.64 -2.75 10.61
C VAL A 71 -4.72 -1.74 10.18
N LEU A 72 -4.54 -0.43 10.45
CA LEU A 72 -5.42 0.62 9.91
C LEU A 72 -5.20 0.76 8.40
N ALA A 73 -6.27 0.93 7.63
CA ALA A 73 -6.19 1.14 6.19
C ALA A 73 -7.22 2.19 5.73
N GLU A 74 -6.89 2.92 4.67
CA GLU A 74 -7.82 3.83 3.98
C GLU A 74 -9.05 3.09 3.46
N TRP A 75 -10.18 3.79 3.36
CA TRP A 75 -11.46 3.23 2.91
C TRP A 75 -11.35 2.48 1.58
N TRP A 76 -10.56 2.99 0.63
CA TRP A 76 -10.39 2.40 -0.69
C TRP A 76 -9.67 1.03 -0.67
N LEU A 77 -9.01 0.67 0.44
CA LEU A 77 -8.47 -0.68 0.64
C LEU A 77 -9.54 -1.72 1.04
N CYS A 78 -10.68 -1.31 1.62
CA CYS A 78 -11.53 -2.22 2.39
C CYS A 78 -12.98 -2.34 1.83
N ARG A 79 -13.46 -3.58 1.71
CA ARG A 79 -14.89 -3.94 1.81
C ARG A 79 -15.03 -4.98 2.94
N PRO A 80 -16.17 -5.05 3.64
CA PRO A 80 -16.44 -4.49 4.96
C PRO A 80 -15.82 -5.28 6.14
N THR A 81 -14.55 -5.66 6.11
CA THR A 81 -13.89 -6.11 7.35
C THR A 81 -12.39 -5.85 7.27
N ILE A 82 -11.93 -4.87 8.06
CA ILE A 82 -10.71 -4.87 8.89
C ILE A 82 -10.82 -3.58 9.73
N CYS A 83 -11.29 -3.74 10.97
CA CYS A 83 -11.28 -2.70 12.00
C CYS A 83 -10.05 -2.90 12.87
N VAL A 84 -9.29 -1.82 13.06
CA VAL A 84 -8.00 -1.86 13.75
C VAL A 84 -7.88 -0.63 14.62
N GLY A 85 -7.65 -0.81 15.90
CA GLY A 85 -6.98 0.19 16.75
C GLY A 85 -5.70 -0.45 17.28
N SER A 86 -4.84 0.29 17.97
CA SER A 86 -4.13 -0.29 19.12
C SER A 86 -4.85 0.20 20.36
N ARG A 87 -4.40 -0.22 21.54
CA ARG A 87 -4.77 0.47 22.78
C ARG A 87 -4.34 1.94 22.69
#